data_AF-A0A7S2I5F6-F1
#
_entry.id   AF-A0A7S2I5F6-F1
#
_cell.length_a   1.000
_cell.length_b   1.000
_cell.length_c   1.000
_cell.angle_alpha   90.00
_cell.angle_beta   90.00
_cell.angle_gamma   90.00
#
_symmetry.space_group_name_H-M   'P 1'
#
loop_
_entity.id
_entity.type
_entity.pdbx_description
1 polymer ?
#
loop_
_entity_poly.entity_id
_entity_poly.type
_entity_poly.pdbx_seq_one_letter_code
_entity_poly.pdbx_strand_id
1 'polypeptide(L)'
;VRKGSLGTIVCTPLNRVVTRQREYPRVPGVKPLVDTISCPDWARPAVQQVFGNTAVCSTMEICDEVSQMHGLDTITVEGDKVSSRGILTGGYQDPARFVRLRLAEQRRQASASTSALRPRLAEVQAHEREASEQLQSLHTERQGFQDRRGQLRADLAKAAEAAQEAEGQAA
;
A
#
# COMPACT_ATOMS: atom_id res chain seq x y z
N VAL A 1 -28.47 -14.44 -25.15
CA VAL A 1 -28.94 -13.51 -26.21
C VAL A 1 -28.32 -12.14 -25.95
N ARG A 2 -27.50 -11.60 -26.87
CA ARG A 2 -26.96 -10.24 -26.73
C ARG A 2 -28.08 -9.24 -27.03
N LYS A 3 -28.37 -8.34 -26.09
CA LYS A 3 -29.26 -7.19 -26.30
C LYS A 3 -28.35 -5.95 -26.44
N GLY A 4 -28.14 -5.48 -27.67
CA GLY A 4 -27.33 -4.28 -27.99
C GLY A 4 -25.88 -4.53 -28.47
N SER A 5 -25.22 -3.45 -28.91
CA SER A 5 -23.82 -3.40 -29.37
C SER A 5 -22.89 -3.00 -28.22
N LEU A 6 -22.57 -3.96 -27.35
CA LEU A 6 -21.75 -3.74 -26.14
C LEU A 6 -20.32 -4.33 -26.27
N GLY A 7 -19.87 -4.64 -27.48
CA GLY A 7 -18.56 -5.25 -27.74
C GLY A 7 -18.50 -6.74 -27.42
N THR A 8 -17.27 -7.26 -27.21
CA THR A 8 -17.02 -8.69 -26.97
C THR A 8 -16.55 -8.93 -25.54
N ILE A 9 -17.18 -9.92 -24.89
CA ILE A 9 -16.81 -10.41 -23.57
C ILE A 9 -16.31 -11.83 -23.74
N VAL A 10 -15.12 -12.10 -23.19
CA VAL A 10 -14.57 -13.45 -23.07
C VAL A 10 -14.82 -13.92 -21.63
N CYS A 11 -15.56 -15.02 -21.49
CA CYS A 11 -15.89 -15.61 -20.20
C CYS A 11 -15.23 -16.98 -20.06
N THR A 12 -14.63 -17.24 -18.90
CA THR A 12 -14.10 -18.55 -18.53
C THR A 12 -15.08 -19.22 -17.54
N PRO A 13 -15.94 -20.16 -17.98
CA PRO A 13 -16.92 -20.80 -17.10
C PRO A 13 -16.24 -21.79 -16.15
N LEU A 14 -16.02 -21.39 -14.90
CA LEU A 14 -15.25 -22.14 -13.90
C LEU A 14 -15.74 -23.59 -13.71
N ASN A 15 -17.05 -23.81 -13.78
CA ASN A 15 -17.67 -25.14 -13.63
C ASN A 15 -17.38 -26.10 -14.81
N ARG A 16 -16.81 -25.61 -15.91
CA ARG A 16 -16.47 -26.38 -17.11
C ARG A 16 -14.99 -26.31 -17.46
N VAL A 17 -14.17 -25.69 -16.62
CA VAL A 17 -12.73 -25.60 -16.86
C VAL A 17 -12.10 -26.98 -16.68
N VAL A 18 -11.55 -27.53 -17.75
CA VAL A 18 -10.74 -28.74 -17.70
C VAL A 18 -9.27 -28.33 -17.72
N THR A 19 -8.58 -28.52 -16.61
CA THR A 19 -7.15 -28.24 -16.51
C THR A 19 -6.36 -29.34 -17.18
N ARG A 20 -5.52 -29.00 -18.17
CA ARG A 20 -4.52 -29.92 -18.68
C ARG A 20 -3.34 -29.95 -17.70
N GLN A 21 -3.07 -31.11 -17.12
CA GLN A 21 -1.81 -31.33 -16.44
C GLN A 21 -0.70 -31.31 -17.49
N ARG A 22 0.26 -30.42 -17.31
CA ARG A 22 1.42 -30.27 -18.18
C ARG A 22 2.66 -30.53 -17.33
N GLU A 23 3.59 -31.27 -17.89
CA GLU A 23 4.91 -31.40 -17.32
C GLU A 23 5.73 -30.19 -17.77
N TYR A 24 6.30 -29.49 -16.79
CA TYR A 24 7.20 -28.38 -17.05
C TYR A 24 8.65 -28.85 -16.90
N PRO A 25 9.58 -28.36 -17.73
CA PRO A 25 10.98 -28.68 -17.60
C PRO A 25 11.54 -28.19 -16.26
N ARG A 26 12.33 -29.05 -15.59
CA ARG A 26 13.04 -28.71 -14.35
C ARG A 26 14.46 -28.23 -14.67
N VAL A 27 14.55 -27.22 -15.53
CA VAL A 27 15.82 -26.64 -15.99
C VAL A 27 16.08 -25.34 -15.22
N PRO A 28 17.33 -25.06 -14.79
CA PRO A 28 17.68 -23.80 -14.18
C PRO A 28 17.30 -22.61 -15.07
N GLY A 29 16.74 -21.56 -14.47
CA GLY A 29 16.31 -20.38 -15.23
C GLY A 29 14.97 -20.54 -15.95
N VAL A 30 14.23 -21.63 -15.74
CA VAL A 30 12.88 -21.82 -16.27
C VAL A 30 11.89 -21.97 -15.12
N LYS A 31 10.78 -21.22 -15.18
CA LYS A 31 9.69 -21.31 -14.19
C LYS A 31 8.33 -21.27 -14.87
N PRO A 32 7.37 -22.14 -14.51
CA PRO A 32 6.00 -22.03 -15.03
C PRO A 32 5.38 -20.69 -14.67
N LEU A 33 4.70 -20.03 -15.62
CA LEU A 33 4.09 -18.72 -15.37
C LEU A 33 3.01 -18.81 -14.28
N VAL A 34 2.28 -19.93 -14.23
CA VAL A 34 1.25 -20.23 -13.21
C VAL A 34 1.80 -20.17 -11.78
N ASP A 35 3.08 -20.49 -11.56
CA ASP A 35 3.73 -20.49 -10.25
C ASP A 35 4.16 -19.08 -9.79
N THR A 36 4.07 -18.09 -10.68
CA THR A 36 4.31 -16.68 -10.35
C THR A 36 3.03 -15.92 -10.02
N ILE A 37 1.86 -16.49 -10.34
CA ILE A 37 0.56 -15.85 -10.16
C ILE A 37 -0.06 -16.32 -8.85
N SER A 38 -0.16 -15.40 -7.88
CA SER A 38 -0.94 -15.65 -6.67
C SER A 38 -2.43 -15.47 -6.95
N CYS A 39 -3.22 -16.50 -6.65
CA CYS A 39 -4.66 -16.50 -6.83
C CYS A 39 -5.35 -17.40 -5.78
N PRO A 40 -6.63 -17.16 -5.46
CA PRO A 40 -7.39 -18.07 -4.61
C PRO A 40 -7.63 -19.41 -5.30
N ASP A 41 -7.78 -20.48 -4.51
CA ASP A 41 -7.83 -21.85 -5.03
C ASP A 41 -8.97 -22.10 -6.02
N TRP A 42 -10.12 -21.46 -5.82
CA TRP A 42 -11.26 -21.56 -6.74
C TRP A 42 -10.96 -20.99 -8.14
N ALA A 43 -10.00 -20.07 -8.26
CA ALA A 43 -9.60 -19.46 -9.52
C ALA A 43 -8.44 -20.21 -10.21
N ARG A 44 -7.77 -21.12 -9.49
CA ARG A 44 -6.61 -21.86 -9.99
C ARG A 44 -6.87 -22.62 -11.29
N PRO A 45 -8.04 -23.26 -11.52
CA PRO A 45 -8.33 -23.89 -12.80
C PRO A 45 -8.31 -22.92 -13.98
N ALA A 46 -8.88 -21.72 -13.82
CA ALA A 46 -8.89 -20.70 -14.86
C ALA A 46 -7.48 -20.13 -15.12
N VAL A 47 -6.68 -19.94 -14.07
CA VAL A 47 -5.28 -19.53 -14.21
C VAL A 47 -4.49 -20.58 -15.00
N GLN A 48 -4.66 -21.87 -14.68
CA GLN A 48 -4.04 -22.97 -15.42
C GLN A 48 -4.50 -23.02 -16.88
N GLN A 49 -5.78 -22.76 -17.16
CA GLN A 49 -6.29 -22.74 -18.54
C GLN A 49 -5.67 -21.61 -19.37
N VAL A 50 -5.52 -20.42 -18.80
CA VAL A 50 -5.04 -19.23 -19.53
C VAL A 50 -3.51 -19.21 -19.63
N PHE A 51 -2.81 -19.56 -18.55
CA PHE A 51 -1.36 -19.39 -18.43
C PHE A 51 -0.58 -20.70 -18.37
N GLY A 52 -1.27 -21.85 -18.36
CA GLY A 52 -0.61 -23.15 -18.21
C GLY A 52 0.24 -23.58 -19.41
N ASN A 53 0.08 -22.98 -20.59
CA ASN A 53 0.97 -23.23 -21.73
C ASN A 53 2.26 -22.39 -21.69
N THR A 54 2.42 -21.52 -20.68
CA THR A 54 3.49 -20.51 -20.68
C THR A 54 4.50 -20.73 -19.57
N ALA A 55 5.79 -20.61 -19.91
CA ALA A 55 6.89 -20.59 -18.97
C ALA A 55 7.69 -19.28 -19.09
N VAL A 56 8.22 -18.80 -17.97
CA VAL A 56 9.15 -17.68 -17.92
C VAL A 56 10.56 -18.23 -17.94
N CYS A 57 11.44 -17.71 -18.80
CA CYS A 57 12.85 -18.07 -18.81
C CYS A 57 13.75 -16.87 -18.53
N SER A 58 14.99 -17.14 -18.12
CA SER A 58 15.98 -16.11 -17.81
C SER A 58 16.58 -15.45 -19.05
N THR A 59 16.77 -16.19 -20.15
CA THR A 59 17.33 -15.67 -21.41
C THR A 59 16.54 -16.15 -22.62
N MET A 60 16.72 -15.48 -23.76
CA MET A 60 16.05 -15.82 -25.01
C MET A 60 16.46 -17.20 -25.53
N GLU A 61 17.74 -17.56 -25.38
CA GLU A 61 18.28 -18.83 -25.85
C GLU A 61 17.59 -20.00 -25.14
N ILE A 62 17.43 -19.89 -23.81
CA ILE A 62 16.70 -20.87 -23.01
C ILE A 62 15.22 -20.88 -23.39
N CYS A 63 14.62 -19.71 -23.65
CA CYS A 63 13.25 -19.63 -24.14
C CYS A 63 13.04 -20.44 -25.43
N ASP A 64 13.94 -20.31 -26.41
CA ASP A 64 13.85 -21.01 -27.69
C ASP A 64 14.04 -22.52 -27.53
N GLU A 65 15.07 -22.93 -26.80
CA GLU A 65 15.36 -24.35 -26.52
C GLU A 65 14.16 -25.04 -25.84
N VAL A 66 13.61 -24.41 -24.79
CA VAL A 66 12.46 -24.94 -24.05
C VAL A 66 11.21 -24.97 -24.92
N SER A 67 10.98 -23.94 -25.72
CA SER A 67 9.82 -23.86 -26.61
C SER A 67 9.83 -25.00 -27.63
N GLN A 68 10.96 -25.24 -28.27
CA GLN A 68 11.13 -26.29 -29.28
C GLN A 68 11.05 -27.70 -28.68
N MET A 69 11.69 -27.95 -27.53
CA MET A 69 11.72 -29.28 -26.93
C MET A 69 10.41 -29.66 -26.23
N HIS A 70 9.74 -28.71 -25.58
CA HIS A 70 8.58 -28.99 -24.72
C HIS A 70 7.24 -28.48 -25.28
N GLY A 71 7.25 -27.75 -26.41
CA GLY A 71 6.04 -27.21 -27.01
C GLY A 71 5.31 -26.22 -26.10
N LEU A 72 6.06 -25.47 -25.29
CA LEU A 72 5.55 -24.41 -24.41
C LEU A 72 5.75 -23.05 -25.09
N ASP A 73 4.84 -22.12 -24.84
CA ASP A 73 5.14 -20.72 -25.11
C ASP A 73 6.07 -20.21 -24.01
N THR A 74 7.13 -19.48 -24.36
CA THR A 74 8.12 -18.99 -23.41
C THR A 74 8.24 -17.48 -23.49
N ILE A 75 8.59 -16.86 -22.37
CA ILE A 75 8.75 -15.41 -22.26
C ILE A 75 9.93 -15.07 -21.36
N THR A 76 10.74 -14.09 -21.75
CA THR A 76 11.82 -13.55 -20.91
C THR A 76 11.26 -12.54 -19.91
N VAL A 77 12.02 -12.24 -18.85
CA VAL A 77 11.66 -11.17 -17.89
C VAL A 77 11.57 -9.80 -18.58
N GLU A 78 12.37 -9.59 -19.63
CA GLU A 78 12.39 -8.37 -20.45
C GLU A 78 11.19 -8.26 -21.42
N GLY A 79 10.41 -9.34 -21.58
CA GLY A 79 9.16 -9.33 -22.33
C GLY A 79 9.25 -9.85 -23.76
N ASP A 80 10.40 -10.40 -24.16
CA ASP A 80 10.53 -11.13 -25.42
C ASP A 80 9.86 -12.49 -25.33
N LYS A 81 9.16 -12.91 -26.38
CA LYS A 81 8.33 -14.11 -26.41
C LYS A 81 8.76 -15.05 -27.53
N VAL A 82 8.78 -16.34 -27.23
CA VAL A 82 8.91 -17.41 -28.21
C VAL A 82 7.65 -18.26 -28.15
N SER A 83 6.90 -18.33 -29.24
CA SER A 83 5.78 -19.27 -29.32
C SER A 83 6.29 -20.68 -29.55
N SER A 84 5.56 -21.67 -29.06
CA SER A 84 5.69 -23.11 -29.39
C SER A 84 5.72 -23.41 -30.90
N ARG A 85 5.32 -22.46 -31.75
CA ARG A 85 5.40 -22.54 -33.23
C ARG A 85 6.67 -21.92 -33.83
N GLY A 86 7.62 -21.50 -33.00
CA GLY A 86 8.87 -20.84 -33.43
C GLY A 86 8.73 -19.36 -33.78
N ILE A 87 7.60 -18.71 -33.45
CA ILE A 87 7.42 -17.27 -33.69
C ILE A 87 8.10 -16.50 -32.55
N LEU A 88 9.08 -15.67 -32.90
CA LEU A 88 9.76 -14.76 -32.00
C LEU A 88 9.10 -13.38 -32.04
N THR A 89 8.74 -12.84 -30.88
CA THR A 89 8.14 -11.51 -30.75
C THR A 89 8.88 -10.72 -29.68
N GLY A 90 9.43 -9.56 -30.04
CA GLY A 90 10.13 -8.67 -29.12
C GLY A 90 9.87 -7.20 -29.42
N GLY A 91 10.60 -6.32 -28.72
CA GLY A 91 10.57 -4.87 -28.92
C GLY A 91 9.94 -4.09 -27.77
N TYR A 92 9.96 -2.76 -27.87
CA TYR A 92 9.49 -1.87 -26.81
C TYR A 92 7.97 -1.95 -26.62
N GLN A 93 7.54 -2.27 -25.41
CA GLN A 93 6.15 -2.16 -24.98
C GLN A 93 6.04 -1.05 -23.93
N ASP A 94 5.31 0.01 -24.27
CA ASP A 94 5.02 1.09 -23.33
C ASP A 94 4.23 0.57 -22.11
N PRO A 95 4.82 0.61 -20.89
CA PRO A 95 4.16 0.14 -19.69
C PRO A 95 2.84 0.86 -19.38
N ALA A 96 2.67 2.10 -19.88
CA ALA A 96 1.44 2.87 -19.68
C ALA A 96 0.22 2.23 -20.35
N ARG A 97 0.41 1.35 -21.35
CA ARG A 97 -0.68 0.61 -22.00
C ARG A 97 -1.35 -0.41 -21.08
N PHE A 98 -0.64 -0.93 -20.08
CA PHE A 98 -1.15 -1.95 -19.16
C PHE A 98 -1.88 -1.35 -17.95
N VAL A 99 -2.89 -0.50 -18.22
CA VAL A 99 -3.60 0.31 -17.22
C VAL A 99 -4.12 -0.53 -16.05
N ARG A 100 -4.69 -1.72 -16.32
CA ARG A 100 -5.28 -2.57 -15.26
C ARG A 100 -4.23 -3.09 -14.28
N LEU A 101 -3.08 -3.56 -14.77
CA LEU A 101 -1.99 -4.06 -13.93
C LEU A 101 -1.34 -2.91 -13.17
N ARG A 102 -1.11 -1.77 -13.85
CA ARG A 102 -0.56 -0.57 -13.22
C ARG A 102 -1.43 -0.04 -12.08
N LEU A 103 -2.75 0.03 -12.28
CA LEU A 103 -3.69 0.45 -11.24
C LEU A 103 -3.72 -0.54 -10.06
N ALA A 104 -3.65 -1.85 -10.35
CA ALA A 104 -3.56 -2.87 -9.30
C ALA A 104 -2.28 -2.70 -8.46
N GLU A 105 -1.16 -2.40 -9.12
CA GLU A 105 0.12 -2.11 -8.46
C GLU A 105 0.06 -0.85 -7.60
N GLN A 106 -0.41 0.26 -8.17
CA GLN A 106 -0.57 1.53 -7.45
C GLN A 106 -1.46 1.37 -6.22
N ARG A 107 -2.56 0.62 -6.34
CA ARG A 107 -3.43 0.32 -5.21
C ARG A 107 -2.70 -0.49 -4.13
N ARG A 108 -1.89 -1.48 -4.52
CA ARG A 108 -1.08 -2.28 -3.59
C ARG A 108 -0.06 -1.40 -2.85
N GLN A 109 0.65 -0.55 -3.57
CA GLN A 109 1.62 0.39 -2.99
C GLN A 109 0.94 1.38 -2.04
N ALA A 110 -0.16 2.01 -2.46
CA ALA A 110 -0.91 2.93 -1.61
C ALA A 110 -1.43 2.25 -0.33
N SER A 111 -1.91 1.01 -0.44
CA SER A 111 -2.34 0.22 0.72
C SER A 111 -1.18 -0.11 1.67
N ALA A 112 -0.01 -0.48 1.15
CA ALA A 112 1.19 -0.72 1.94
C ALA A 112 1.66 0.55 2.66
N SER A 113 1.74 1.69 1.95
CA SER A 113 2.10 2.99 2.52
C SER A 113 1.11 3.43 3.60
N THR A 114 -0.18 3.24 3.37
CA THR A 114 -1.22 3.55 4.37
C THR A 114 -1.04 2.69 5.62
N SER A 115 -0.78 1.39 5.45
CA SER A 115 -0.53 0.47 6.57
C SER A 115 0.71 0.89 7.38
N ALA A 116 1.77 1.31 6.70
CA ALA A 116 3.02 1.74 7.33
C ALA A 116 2.91 3.11 8.05
N LEU A 117 2.07 4.03 7.54
CA LEU A 117 1.89 5.36 8.11
C LEU A 117 0.89 5.39 9.28
N ARG A 118 -0.07 4.46 9.32
CA ARG A 118 -1.04 4.32 10.43
C ARG A 118 -0.41 4.28 11.84
N PRO A 119 0.61 3.46 12.13
CA PRO A 119 1.20 3.43 13.47
C PRO A 119 1.92 4.75 13.81
N ARG A 120 2.61 5.36 12.84
CA ARG A 120 3.26 6.67 13.05
C ARG A 120 2.26 7.77 13.34
N LEU A 121 1.11 7.76 12.66
CA LEU A 121 0.03 8.70 12.95
C LEU A 121 -0.51 8.52 14.37
N ALA A 122 -0.70 7.28 14.82
CA ALA A 122 -1.16 6.99 16.17
C ALA A 122 -0.15 7.43 17.24
N GLU A 123 1.14 7.25 16.99
CA GLU A 123 2.23 7.72 17.88
C GLU A 123 2.25 9.24 17.99
N VAL A 124 2.21 9.95 16.85
CA VAL A 124 2.19 11.43 16.85
C VAL A 124 0.93 11.96 17.57
N GLN A 125 -0.23 11.32 17.38
CA GLN A 125 -1.45 11.68 18.09
C GLN A 125 -1.37 11.43 19.59
N ALA A 126 -0.64 10.41 20.04
CA ALA A 126 -0.41 10.16 21.46
C ALA A 126 0.48 11.26 22.07
N HIS A 127 1.57 11.63 21.39
CA HIS A 127 2.44 12.72 21.83
C HIS A 127 1.71 14.08 21.84
N GLU A 128 0.84 14.34 20.86
CA GLU A 128 0.03 15.57 20.83
C GLU A 128 -0.90 15.66 22.05
N ARG A 129 -1.53 14.54 22.44
CA ARG A 129 -2.40 14.48 23.61
C ARG A 129 -1.63 14.73 24.91
N GLU A 130 -0.51 14.06 25.08
CA GLU A 130 0.35 14.23 26.26
C GLU A 130 0.84 15.68 26.38
N ALA A 131 1.33 16.27 25.29
CA ALA A 131 1.75 17.66 25.28
C ALA A 131 0.58 18.63 25.58
N SER A 132 -0.62 18.32 25.07
CA SER A 132 -1.82 19.14 25.34
C SER A 132 -2.25 19.06 26.81
N GLU A 133 -2.18 17.88 27.42
CA GLU A 133 -2.46 17.68 28.85
C GLU A 133 -1.47 18.45 29.73
N GLN A 134 -0.17 18.37 29.41
CA GLN A 134 0.88 19.14 30.09
C GLN A 134 0.69 20.66 29.94
N LEU A 135 0.30 21.12 28.75
CA LEU A 135 -0.01 22.54 28.53
C LEU A 135 -1.22 22.99 29.37
N GLN A 136 -2.25 22.15 29.48
CA GLN A 136 -3.41 22.45 30.32
C GLN A 136 -3.05 22.53 31.80
N SER A 137 -2.24 21.60 32.31
CA SER A 137 -1.81 21.64 33.72
C SER A 137 -0.95 22.86 34.03
N LEU A 138 -0.03 23.22 33.14
CA LEU A 138 0.77 24.44 33.30
C LEU A 138 -0.10 25.70 33.23
N HIS A 139 -1.15 25.69 32.41
CA HIS A 139 -2.08 26.82 32.31
C HIS A 139 -2.85 27.04 33.61
N THR A 140 -3.38 25.97 34.21
CA THR A 140 -4.12 26.04 35.48
C THR A 140 -3.21 26.47 36.63
N GLU A 141 -1.99 25.94 36.69
CA GLU A 141 -0.99 26.34 37.69
C GLU A 141 -0.63 27.83 37.55
N ARG A 142 -0.35 28.29 36.32
CA ARG A 142 -0.09 29.70 36.03
C ARG A 142 -1.26 30.60 36.44
N GLN A 143 -2.49 30.18 36.19
CA GLN A 143 -3.69 30.93 36.58
C GLN A 143 -3.79 31.04 38.10
N GLY A 144 -3.57 29.94 38.84
CA GLY A 144 -3.54 29.96 40.30
C GLY A 144 -2.47 30.90 40.87
N PHE A 145 -1.27 30.94 40.28
CA PHE A 145 -0.24 31.90 40.67
C PHE A 145 -0.62 33.35 40.36
N GLN A 146 -1.29 33.60 39.23
CA GLN A 146 -1.76 34.94 38.86
C GLN A 146 -2.83 35.44 39.83
N ASP A 147 -3.79 34.60 40.19
CA ASP A 147 -4.86 34.93 41.14
C ASP A 147 -4.29 35.22 42.52
N ARG A 148 -3.37 34.37 43.01
CA ARG A 148 -2.68 34.58 44.30
C ARG A 148 -1.86 35.87 44.32
N ARG A 149 -1.18 36.18 43.22
CA ARG A 149 -0.44 37.44 43.06
C ARG A 149 -1.37 38.65 43.03
N GLY A 150 -2.56 38.51 42.45
CA GLY A 150 -3.61 39.52 42.48
C GLY A 150 -4.12 39.79 43.89
N GLN A 151 -4.41 38.73 44.66
CA GLN A 151 -4.83 38.81 46.05
C GLN A 151 -3.77 39.50 46.93
N LEU A 152 -2.52 39.03 46.88
CA LEU A 152 -1.43 39.64 47.66
C LEU A 152 -1.21 41.12 47.33
N ARG A 153 -1.39 41.53 46.06
CA ARG A 153 -1.33 42.94 45.66
C ARG A 153 -2.48 43.75 46.25
N ALA A 154 -3.69 43.20 46.26
CA ALA A 154 -4.85 43.87 46.88
C ALA A 154 -4.68 43.99 48.40
N ASP A 155 -4.15 42.96 49.07
CA ASP A 155 -3.88 42.98 50.50
C ASP A 155 -2.78 43.98 50.86
N LEU A 156 -1.71 44.05 50.07
CA LEU A 156 -0.66 45.07 50.23
C LEU A 156 -1.21 46.49 50.06
N ALA A 157 -2.10 46.72 49.08
CA ALA A 157 -2.71 48.02 48.87
C ALA A 157 -3.55 48.45 50.08
N LYS A 158 -4.39 47.55 50.62
CA LYS A 158 -5.18 47.81 51.84
C LYS A 158 -4.30 48.08 53.06
N ALA A 159 -3.21 47.31 53.22
CA ALA A 159 -2.28 47.52 54.33
C ALA A 159 -1.55 48.86 54.22
N ALA A 160 -1.21 49.29 53.01
CA ALA A 160 -0.61 50.60 52.76
C ALA A 160 -1.58 51.75 53.05
N GLU A 161 -2.85 51.63 52.64
CA GLU A 161 -3.91 52.59 52.97
C GLU A 161 -4.10 52.71 54.49
N ALA A 162 -4.22 51.58 55.20
CA ALA A 162 -4.36 51.57 56.66
C ALA A 162 -3.15 52.17 57.40
N ALA A 163 -1.92 51.97 56.88
CA ALA A 163 -0.72 52.58 57.43
C ALA A 163 -0.72 54.11 57.25
N GLN A 164 -1.15 54.61 56.09
CA GLN A 164 -1.29 56.05 55.84
C GLN A 164 -2.36 56.69 56.74
N GLU A 165 -3.49 56.00 56.97
CA GLU A 165 -4.52 56.48 57.91
C GLU A 165 -4.03 56.54 59.35
N ALA A 166 -3.26 55.55 59.80
CA ALA A 166 -2.67 55.52 61.14
C ALA A 166 -1.61 56.62 61.34
N GLU A 167 -0.78 56.89 60.33
CA GLU A 167 0.19 57.99 60.35
C GLU A 167 -0.48 59.36 60.35
N GLY A 168 -1.59 59.53 59.61
CA GLY A 168 -2.37 60.77 59.59
C GLY A 168 -3.17 61.05 60.87
N GLN A 169 -3.47 60.03 61.68
CA GLN A 169 -4.11 60.18 62.99
C GLN A 169 -3.11 60.44 64.13
N ALA A 170 -1.82 60.18 63.91
CA ALA A 170 -0.75 60.38 64.89
C ALA A 170 -0.02 61.73 64.75
N ALA A 171 -0.35 62.52 63.73
CA ALA A 171 0.13 63.89 63.48
C ALA A 171 -0.91 64.94 63.88
#